data_AF-A0A919JV77-F1
#
_entry.id   AF-A0A919JV77-F1
#
_cell.length_a   1.000
_cell.length_b   1.000
_cell.length_c   1.000
_cell.angle_alpha   90.00
_cell.angle_beta   90.00
_cell.angle_gamma   90.00
#
_symmetry.space_group_name_H-M   'P 1'
#
loop_
_entity.id
_entity.type
_entity.pdbx_description
1 polymer ?
#
loop_
_entity_poly.entity_id
_entity_poly.type
_entity_poly.pdbx_seq_one_letter_code
_entity_poly.pdbx_strand_id
1 'polypeptide(L)'
;MRKVAIIALLAITALLGGCATGDAEAGEVANRIGPRLNAFWGYAFAGLEQDGDRLIIYRKPNTDLDTTVRKWAGDVEVDFRDAPWSLDDLRPLVDRVHADRQHWAEQEIQIRYVTTRPDGTGVNVVAQTNDLDAAQTAFTLTYDTRVTVALPATTGIVPA
;
A
#
# COMPACT_ATOMS: atom_id res chain seq x y z
N MET A 1 1.42 68.73 -17.77
CA MET A 1 2.50 67.86 -18.29
C MET A 1 3.37 67.39 -17.12
N ARG A 2 3.22 66.13 -16.69
CA ARG A 2 4.16 65.46 -15.77
C ARG A 2 4.36 64.03 -16.28
N LYS A 3 5.57 63.78 -16.80
CA LYS A 3 6.10 62.45 -17.10
C LYS A 3 6.48 61.80 -15.78
N VAL A 4 6.01 60.58 -15.48
CA VAL A 4 6.62 59.73 -14.45
C VAL A 4 6.68 58.29 -14.94
N ALA A 5 7.94 57.86 -15.05
CA ALA A 5 8.55 56.54 -15.19
C ALA A 5 7.67 55.28 -15.28
N ILE A 6 7.87 54.58 -16.40
CA ILE A 6 7.74 53.12 -16.54
C ILE A 6 8.86 52.51 -15.68
N ILE A 7 8.49 51.73 -14.66
CA ILE A 7 9.40 50.79 -14.01
C ILE A 7 8.90 49.39 -14.36
N ALA A 8 9.64 48.74 -15.25
CA ALA A 8 9.65 47.30 -15.35
C ALA A 8 10.20 46.74 -14.03
N LEU A 9 9.40 45.96 -13.33
CA LEU A 9 9.91 45.07 -12.29
C LEU A 9 9.65 43.63 -12.76
N LEU A 10 10.71 43.03 -13.28
CA LEU A 10 10.88 41.58 -13.30
C LEU A 10 10.65 41.07 -11.86
N ALA A 11 9.65 40.22 -11.68
CA ALA A 11 9.61 39.32 -10.53
C ALA A 11 9.60 37.89 -11.07
N ILE A 12 10.80 37.36 -11.31
CA ILE A 12 11.05 35.92 -11.30
C ILE A 12 11.06 35.52 -9.83
N THR A 13 10.01 34.83 -9.39
CA THR A 13 10.03 34.03 -8.16
C THR A 13 9.22 32.76 -8.37
N ALA A 14 9.77 31.83 -9.16
CA ALA A 14 9.36 30.43 -9.09
C ALA A 14 10.16 29.78 -7.96
N LEU A 15 9.65 29.89 -6.73
CA LEU A 15 10.10 29.08 -5.61
C LEU A 15 9.00 28.08 -5.26
N LEU A 16 9.40 26.80 -5.21
CA LEU A 16 8.77 25.68 -4.48
C LEU A 16 7.56 25.01 -5.15
N GLY A 17 7.82 24.31 -6.26
CA GLY A 17 6.96 23.24 -6.79
C GLY A 17 7.50 21.82 -6.59
N GLY A 18 8.60 21.64 -5.85
CA GLY A 18 9.33 20.36 -5.80
C GLY A 18 8.58 19.21 -5.10
N CYS A 19 7.80 19.50 -4.05
CA CYS A 19 7.15 18.47 -3.24
C CYS A 19 6.08 17.69 -4.02
N ALA A 20 5.24 18.40 -4.80
CA ALA A 20 4.17 17.75 -5.57
C ALA A 20 4.71 16.95 -6.78
N THR A 21 5.86 17.33 -7.31
CA THR A 21 6.48 16.61 -8.43
C THR A 21 7.15 15.32 -7.98
N GLY A 22 7.86 15.33 -6.84
CA GLY A 22 8.49 14.13 -6.26
C GLY A 22 7.46 13.06 -5.89
N ASP A 23 6.37 13.45 -5.22
CA ASP A 23 5.28 12.52 -4.88
C ASP A 23 4.63 11.91 -6.12
N ALA A 24 4.44 12.71 -7.18
CA ALA A 24 3.87 12.22 -8.43
C ALA A 24 4.81 11.24 -9.14
N GLU A 25 6.11 11.54 -9.16
CA GLU A 25 7.13 10.66 -9.75
C GLU A 25 7.23 9.33 -9.00
N ALA A 26 7.34 9.36 -7.67
CA ALA A 26 7.36 8.17 -6.84
C ALA A 26 6.09 7.32 -7.07
N GLY A 27 4.92 7.94 -7.16
CA GLY A 27 3.67 7.25 -7.47
C GLY A 27 3.64 6.61 -8.86
N GLU A 28 4.18 7.28 -9.88
CA GLU A 28 4.31 6.69 -11.22
C GLU A 28 5.26 5.49 -11.20
N VAL A 29 6.41 5.62 -10.52
CA VAL A 29 7.37 4.52 -10.35
C VAL A 29 6.73 3.35 -9.61
N ALA A 30 6.03 3.59 -8.50
CA ALA A 30 5.30 2.57 -7.74
C ALA A 30 4.33 1.79 -8.63
N ASN A 31 3.49 2.49 -9.38
CA ASN A 31 2.52 1.88 -10.30
C ASN A 31 3.18 1.06 -11.41
N ARG A 32 4.37 1.48 -11.86
CA ARG A 32 5.14 0.79 -12.90
C ARG A 32 5.83 -0.48 -12.39
N ILE A 33 6.44 -0.43 -11.20
CA ILE A 33 7.26 -1.54 -10.68
C ILE A 33 6.46 -2.53 -9.82
N GLY A 34 5.44 -2.06 -9.09
CA GLY A 34 4.65 -2.89 -8.16
C GLY A 34 4.10 -4.18 -8.78
N PRO A 35 3.39 -4.12 -9.94
CA PRO A 35 2.89 -5.33 -10.59
C PRO A 35 4.00 -6.32 -11.01
N ARG A 36 5.18 -5.81 -11.39
CA ARG A 36 6.33 -6.65 -11.76
C ARG A 36 6.96 -7.32 -10.54
N LEU A 37 7.07 -6.59 -9.43
CA LEU A 37 7.56 -7.15 -8.17
C LEU A 37 6.64 -8.26 -7.68
N ASN A 38 5.33 -8.04 -7.74
CA ASN A 38 4.34 -9.07 -7.41
C ASN A 38 4.50 -10.32 -8.32
N ALA A 39 4.59 -10.12 -9.63
CA ALA A 39 4.63 -11.22 -10.59
C ALA A 39 5.92 -12.04 -10.57
N PHE A 40 7.08 -11.41 -10.42
CA PHE A 40 8.38 -12.07 -10.58
C PHE A 40 9.11 -12.33 -9.26
N TRP A 41 8.72 -11.65 -8.19
CA TRP A 41 9.45 -11.65 -6.93
C TRP A 41 8.58 -12.01 -5.72
N GLY A 42 7.38 -12.57 -5.89
CA GLY A 42 6.47 -12.92 -4.77
C GLY A 42 7.09 -13.78 -3.66
N TYR A 43 8.16 -14.52 -3.95
CA TYR A 43 8.91 -15.34 -2.99
C TYR A 43 9.83 -14.54 -2.04
N ALA A 44 10.09 -13.28 -2.37
CA ALA A 44 10.94 -12.39 -1.58
C ALA A 44 10.26 -11.03 -1.30
N PHE A 45 9.43 -10.54 -2.21
CA PHE A 45 8.68 -9.31 -2.08
C PHE A 45 7.41 -9.52 -1.23
N ALA A 46 7.13 -8.59 -0.30
CA ALA A 46 5.96 -8.60 0.56
C ALA A 46 4.98 -7.45 0.23
N GLY A 47 5.52 -6.28 -0.11
CA GLY A 47 4.70 -5.13 -0.45
C GLY A 47 5.51 -3.88 -0.76
N LEU A 48 4.81 -2.89 -1.30
CA LEU A 48 5.35 -1.58 -1.68
C LEU A 48 4.42 -0.52 -1.10
N GLU A 49 5.00 0.46 -0.43
CA GLU A 49 4.31 1.68 0.00
C GLU A 49 5.03 2.90 -0.58
N GLN A 50 4.26 3.93 -0.91
CA GLN A 50 4.80 5.25 -1.21
C GLN A 50 4.69 6.10 0.06
N ASP A 51 5.78 6.79 0.40
CA ASP A 51 5.86 7.70 1.53
C ASP A 51 6.42 9.04 1.05
N GLY A 52 5.51 9.91 0.58
CA GLY A 52 5.89 11.14 -0.13
C GLY A 52 6.60 10.84 -1.45
N ASP A 53 7.82 11.32 -1.58
CA ASP A 53 8.68 11.23 -2.76
C ASP A 53 9.59 9.98 -2.77
N ARG A 54 9.45 9.09 -1.78
CA ARG A 54 10.20 7.84 -1.68
C ARG A 54 9.30 6.60 -1.71
N LEU A 55 9.92 5.47 -2.03
CA LEU A 55 9.31 4.14 -1.98
C LEU A 55 9.86 3.33 -0.82
N ILE A 56 8.98 2.64 -0.11
CA ILE A 56 9.34 1.65 0.90
C ILE A 56 9.01 0.27 0.34
N ILE A 57 10.02 -0.59 0.25
CA ILE A 57 9.90 -1.94 -0.25
C ILE A 57 10.08 -2.91 0.90
N TYR A 58 8.98 -3.57 1.26
CA TYR A 58 8.98 -4.62 2.26
C TYR A 58 9.30 -5.96 1.59
N ARG A 59 10.32 -6.63 2.09
CA ARG A 59 10.83 -7.87 1.50
C ARG A 59 11.59 -8.73 2.49
N LYS A 60 11.70 -10.03 2.21
CA LYS A 60 12.72 -10.88 2.84
C LYS A 60 14.11 -10.53 2.27
N PRO A 61 15.19 -10.59 3.07
CA PRO A 61 16.56 -10.34 2.61
C PRO A 61 16.89 -11.03 1.27
N ASN A 62 17.06 -10.23 0.21
CA ASN A 62 17.38 -10.71 -1.14
C ASN A 62 18.12 -9.62 -1.94
N THR A 63 19.42 -9.83 -2.19
CA THR A 63 20.27 -8.82 -2.85
C THR A 63 19.94 -8.61 -4.33
N ASP A 64 19.46 -9.64 -5.03
CA ASP A 64 19.11 -9.55 -6.44
C ASP A 64 17.83 -8.72 -6.64
N LEU A 65 16.87 -8.90 -5.74
CA LEU A 65 15.67 -8.06 -5.66
C LEU A 65 16.06 -6.59 -5.43
N ASP A 66 16.93 -6.31 -4.46
CA ASP A 66 17.34 -4.94 -4.13
C ASP A 66 18.02 -4.24 -5.29
N THR A 67 18.93 -4.96 -5.96
CA THR A 67 19.63 -4.45 -7.14
C THR A 67 18.66 -4.18 -8.28
N THR A 68 17.70 -5.08 -8.48
CA THR A 68 16.67 -4.95 -9.51
C THR A 68 15.74 -3.76 -9.25
N VAL A 69 15.27 -3.61 -8.02
CA VAL A 69 14.41 -2.50 -7.60
C VAL A 69 15.14 -1.17 -7.78
N ARG A 70 16.38 -1.03 -7.30
CA ARG A 70 17.16 0.20 -7.48
C ARG A 70 17.29 0.57 -8.95
N LYS A 71 17.54 -0.41 -9.82
CA LYS A 71 17.61 -0.19 -11.27
C LYS A 71 16.28 0.27 -11.86
N TRP A 72 15.15 -0.25 -11.38
CA TRP A 72 13.82 0.11 -11.90
C TRP A 72 13.26 1.42 -11.33
N ALA A 73 13.69 1.79 -10.13
CA ALA A 73 13.29 3.02 -9.46
C ALA A 73 13.93 4.26 -10.09
N GLY A 74 15.12 4.12 -10.67
CA GLY A 74 15.84 5.26 -11.25
C GLY A 74 16.34 6.18 -10.14
N ASP A 75 15.96 7.45 -10.21
CA ASP A 75 16.38 8.48 -9.25
C ASP A 75 15.47 8.56 -8.02
N VAL A 76 14.33 7.85 -8.01
CA VAL A 76 13.43 7.80 -6.85
C VAL A 76 14.10 7.08 -5.68
N GLU A 77 14.04 7.69 -4.50
CA GLU A 77 14.61 7.11 -3.28
C GLU A 77 13.86 5.82 -2.88
N VAL A 78 14.61 4.78 -2.52
CA VAL A 78 14.07 3.48 -2.11
C VAL A 78 14.64 3.07 -0.76
N ASP A 79 13.75 2.89 0.22
CA ASP A 79 14.02 2.25 1.50
C ASP A 79 13.64 0.76 1.43
N PHE A 80 14.52 -0.12 1.91
CA PHE A 80 14.26 -1.56 1.97
C PHE A 80 14.04 -1.96 3.42
N ARG A 81 12.86 -2.52 3.70
CA ARG A 81 12.49 -2.99 5.04
C ARG A 81 12.32 -4.49 5.03
N ASP A 82 12.89 -5.13 6.04
CA ASP A 82 12.76 -6.57 6.21
C ASP A 82 11.33 -6.91 6.64
N ALA A 83 10.74 -7.87 5.92
CA ALA A 83 9.42 -8.42 6.21
C ALA A 83 9.55 -9.87 6.69
N PRO A 84 8.73 -10.31 7.65
CA PRO A 84 8.79 -11.68 8.16
C PRO A 84 8.29 -12.71 7.12
N TRP A 85 7.35 -12.33 6.26
CA TRP A 85 6.76 -13.18 5.23
C TRP A 85 6.69 -12.45 3.90
N SER A 86 6.90 -13.18 2.79
CA SER A 86 6.67 -12.67 1.44
C SER A 86 5.21 -12.85 1.00
N LEU A 87 4.87 -12.34 -0.20
CA LEU A 87 3.55 -12.57 -0.81
C LEU A 87 3.25 -14.06 -0.99
N ASP A 88 4.22 -14.85 -1.47
CA ASP A 88 4.06 -16.29 -1.64
C ASP A 88 3.90 -17.03 -0.31
N ASP A 89 4.57 -16.58 0.75
CA ASP A 89 4.40 -17.15 2.09
C ASP A 89 2.97 -16.87 2.64
N LEU A 90 2.38 -15.71 2.31
CA LEU A 90 1.06 -15.29 2.79
C LEU A 90 -0.10 -15.73 1.89
N ARG A 91 0.15 -16.07 0.61
CA ARG A 91 -0.88 -16.48 -0.35
C ARG A 91 -1.72 -17.68 0.13
N PRO A 92 -1.15 -18.75 0.71
CA PRO A 92 -1.96 -19.85 1.24
C PRO A 92 -2.96 -19.41 2.32
N LEU A 93 -2.60 -18.40 3.12
CA LEU A 93 -3.49 -17.85 4.15
C LEU A 93 -4.62 -17.04 3.52
N VAL A 94 -4.32 -16.22 2.51
CA VAL A 94 -5.33 -15.50 1.72
C VAL A 94 -6.32 -16.47 1.07
N ASP A 95 -5.80 -17.52 0.40
CA ASP A 95 -6.61 -18.53 -0.28
C ASP A 95 -7.53 -19.27 0.70
N ARG A 96 -7.03 -19.60 1.90
CA ARG A 96 -7.82 -20.23 2.95
C ARG A 96 -8.96 -19.32 3.43
N VAL A 97 -8.68 -18.05 3.71
CA VAL A 97 -9.73 -17.08 4.09
C VAL A 97 -10.78 -16.93 3.00
N HIS A 98 -10.37 -16.95 1.72
CA HIS A 98 -11.30 -16.95 0.59
C HIS A 98 -12.17 -18.21 0.54
N ALA A 99 -11.59 -19.39 0.75
CA ALA A 99 -12.31 -20.66 0.76
C ALA A 99 -13.36 -20.69 1.88
N ASP A 100 -13.06 -20.09 3.02
CA ASP A 100 -13.94 -20.08 4.19
C ASP A 100 -15.02 -18.97 4.14
N ARG A 101 -15.16 -18.24 3.03
CA ARG A 101 -16.13 -17.12 2.89
C ARG A 101 -17.56 -17.51 3.26
N GLN A 102 -18.02 -18.69 2.86
CA GLN A 102 -19.37 -19.15 3.19
C GLN A 102 -19.53 -19.39 4.70
N HIS A 103 -18.54 -20.00 5.34
CA HIS A 103 -18.54 -20.24 6.78
C HIS A 103 -18.63 -18.93 7.59
N TRP A 104 -17.96 -17.87 7.12
CA TRP A 104 -18.06 -16.54 7.74
C TRP A 104 -19.40 -15.86 7.48
N ALA A 105 -19.96 -16.03 6.28
CA ALA A 105 -21.27 -15.49 5.94
C ALA A 105 -22.40 -16.07 6.80
N GLU A 106 -22.32 -17.36 7.15
CA GLU A 106 -23.24 -18.04 8.08
C GLU A 106 -23.16 -17.50 9.51
N GLN A 107 -22.07 -16.81 9.85
CA GLN A 107 -21.86 -16.10 11.12
C GLN A 107 -22.11 -14.59 11.01
N GLU A 108 -22.85 -14.17 9.97
CA GLU A 108 -23.15 -12.75 9.70
C GLU A 108 -21.92 -11.87 9.41
N ILE A 109 -20.77 -12.48 9.08
CA ILE A 109 -19.54 -11.78 8.70
C ILE A 109 -19.35 -11.88 7.19
N GLN A 110 -19.66 -10.80 6.48
CA GLN A 110 -19.58 -10.74 5.02
C GLN A 110 -18.21 -10.20 4.58
N ILE A 111 -17.29 -11.10 4.23
CA ILE A 111 -15.97 -10.72 3.70
C ILE A 111 -16.12 -9.99 2.36
N ARG A 112 -15.60 -8.76 2.28
CA ARG A 112 -15.57 -7.93 1.07
C ARG A 112 -14.24 -8.05 0.34
N TYR A 113 -13.12 -7.89 1.06
CA TYR A 113 -11.78 -7.94 0.50
C TYR A 113 -10.84 -8.72 1.43
N VAL A 114 -9.88 -9.41 0.84
CA VAL A 114 -8.80 -10.09 1.56
C VAL A 114 -7.52 -9.70 0.84
N THR A 115 -6.57 -9.12 1.55
CA THR A 115 -5.29 -8.66 0.98
C THR A 115 -4.15 -8.96 1.93
N THR A 116 -2.94 -9.14 1.41
CA THR A 116 -1.75 -9.13 2.28
C THR A 116 -1.54 -7.72 2.85
N ARG A 117 -0.96 -7.65 4.04
CA ARG A 117 -0.43 -6.39 4.58
C ARG A 117 0.90 -6.09 3.87
N PRO A 118 1.14 -4.85 3.41
CA PRO A 118 2.36 -4.51 2.67
C PRO A 118 3.64 -4.82 3.43
N ASP A 119 3.62 -4.67 4.76
CA ASP A 119 4.75 -4.98 5.65
C ASP A 119 5.08 -6.47 5.81
N GLY A 120 4.30 -7.36 5.15
CA GLY A 120 4.47 -8.81 5.21
C GLY A 120 4.16 -9.43 6.57
N THR A 121 3.53 -8.70 7.49
CA THR A 121 3.22 -9.22 8.83
C THR A 121 1.97 -10.11 8.84
N GLY A 122 1.15 -10.08 7.79
CA GLY A 122 0.01 -10.98 7.64
C GLY A 122 -1.03 -10.53 6.62
N VAL A 123 -2.31 -10.80 6.89
CA VAL A 123 -3.43 -10.59 5.97
C VAL A 123 -4.45 -9.64 6.61
N ASN A 124 -4.95 -8.69 5.81
CA ASN A 124 -6.06 -7.83 6.17
C ASN A 124 -7.36 -8.33 5.52
N VAL A 125 -8.43 -8.41 6.30
CA VAL A 125 -9.76 -8.79 5.87
C VAL A 125 -10.69 -7.62 6.08
N VAL A 126 -11.20 -7.06 4.99
CA VAL A 126 -12.27 -6.08 5.07
C VAL A 126 -13.59 -6.84 5.06
N ALA A 127 -14.37 -6.74 6.13
CA ALA A 127 -15.63 -7.43 6.28
C ALA A 127 -16.74 -6.50 6.78
N GLN A 128 -17.97 -6.75 6.33
CA GLN A 128 -19.16 -6.16 6.93
C GLN A 128 -19.65 -7.09 8.03
N THR A 129 -19.74 -6.57 9.25
CA THR A 129 -20.23 -7.26 10.47
C THR A 129 -20.86 -6.22 11.39
N ASN A 130 -21.75 -6.65 12.29
CA ASN A 130 -22.32 -5.81 13.34
C ASN A 130 -21.42 -5.76 14.60
N ASP A 131 -20.46 -6.69 14.72
CA ASP A 131 -19.54 -6.77 15.85
C ASP A 131 -18.12 -7.07 15.34
N LEU A 132 -17.30 -6.02 15.27
CA LEU A 132 -15.92 -6.12 14.78
C LEU A 132 -15.00 -6.86 15.76
N ASP A 133 -15.21 -6.69 17.07
CA ASP A 133 -14.34 -7.28 18.09
C ASP A 133 -14.58 -8.79 18.20
N ALA A 134 -15.84 -9.22 18.13
CA ALA A 134 -16.19 -10.64 18.05
C ALA A 134 -15.63 -11.27 16.76
N ALA A 135 -15.75 -10.57 15.62
CA ALA A 135 -15.17 -11.03 14.36
C ALA A 135 -13.65 -11.16 14.45
N GLN A 136 -12.93 -10.15 14.95
CA GLN A 136 -11.48 -10.21 15.13
C GLN A 136 -11.07 -11.38 16.04
N THR A 137 -11.81 -11.62 17.12
CA THR A 137 -11.55 -12.75 18.03
C THR A 137 -11.72 -14.09 17.31
N ALA A 138 -12.82 -14.27 16.57
CA ALA A 138 -13.08 -15.50 15.83
C ALA A 138 -12.01 -15.75 14.74
N PHE A 139 -11.63 -14.72 13.97
CA PHE A 139 -10.56 -14.84 12.97
C PHE A 139 -9.21 -15.20 13.62
N THR A 140 -8.89 -14.60 14.76
CA THR A 140 -7.65 -14.92 15.51
C THR A 140 -7.63 -16.37 15.96
N LEU A 141 -8.76 -16.92 16.41
CA LEU A 141 -8.86 -18.33 16.81
C LEU A 141 -8.73 -19.30 15.61
N THR A 142 -9.25 -18.92 14.43
CA THR A 142 -9.26 -19.78 13.24
C THR A 142 -7.94 -19.74 12.45
N TYR A 143 -7.32 -18.55 12.37
CA TYR A 143 -6.21 -18.26 11.46
C TYR A 143 -4.95 -17.74 12.12
N ASP A 144 -4.93 -17.58 13.45
CA ASP A 144 -3.90 -16.89 14.23
C ASP A 144 -3.89 -15.35 14.10
N THR A 145 -2.97 -14.72 14.83
CA THR A 145 -2.84 -13.25 14.95
C THR A 145 -2.35 -12.56 13.68
N ARG A 146 -2.02 -13.30 12.61
CA ARG A 146 -1.62 -12.72 11.32
C ARG A 146 -2.81 -12.15 10.56
N VAL A 147 -4.04 -12.52 10.90
CA VAL A 147 -5.25 -11.99 10.26
C VAL A 147 -5.88 -10.87 11.08
N THR A 148 -6.01 -9.69 10.46
CA THR A 148 -6.73 -8.55 11.02
C THR A 148 -8.04 -8.34 10.27
N VAL A 149 -9.08 -7.94 10.98
CA VAL A 149 -10.39 -7.62 10.41
C VAL A 149 -10.65 -6.14 10.56
N ALA A 150 -11.14 -5.51 9.50
CA ALA A 150 -11.54 -4.10 9.48
C ALA A 150 -12.91 -3.95 8.81
N LEU A 151 -13.64 -2.92 9.20
CA LEU A 151 -14.87 -2.53 8.51
C LEU A 151 -14.54 -1.89 7.15
N PRO A 152 -15.45 -1.98 6.17
CA PRO A 152 -15.30 -1.21 4.94
C PRO A 152 -15.27 0.28 5.27
N ALA A 153 -14.39 1.03 4.58
CA ALA A 153 -14.41 2.48 4.67
C ALA A 153 -15.81 2.99 4.31
N THR A 154 -16.45 3.72 5.22
CA THR A 154 -17.70 4.42 4.95
C THR A 154 -17.36 5.60 4.06
N THR A 155 -17.41 5.43 2.74
CA THR A 155 -17.40 6.58 1.83
C THR A 155 -18.67 7.37 2.13
N GLY A 156 -18.52 8.49 2.84
CA GLY A 156 -19.64 9.37 3.17
C GLY A 156 -20.35 9.77 1.87
N ILE A 157 -21.57 9.30 1.68
CA ILE A 157 -22.47 9.88 0.69
C ILE A 157 -22.77 11.28 1.20
N VAL A 158 -22.20 12.30 0.57
CA VAL A 158 -22.72 13.67 0.66
C VAL A 158 -24.07 13.62 -0.06
N PRO A 159 -25.22 13.81 0.63
CA PRO A 159 -26.49 13.93 -0.07
C PRO A 159 -26.42 15.14 -1.00
N ALA A 160 -26.86 14.93 -2.24
CA ALA A 160 -26.95 15.94 -3.28
C ALA A 160 -27.87 17.10 -2.88
#